data_AF-A0A942G748-F1
#
_entry.id   AF-A0A942G748-F1
#
_cell.length_a   1.000
_cell.length_b   1.000
_cell.length_c   1.000
_cell.angle_alpha   90.00
_cell.angle_beta   90.00
_cell.angle_gamma   90.00
#
_symmetry.space_group_name_H-M   'P 1'
#
loop_
_entity.id
_entity.type
_entity.pdbx_description
1 polymer ?
#
loop_
_entity_poly.entity_id
_entity_poly.type
_entity_poly.pdbx_seq_one_letter_code
_entity_poly.pdbx_strand_id
1 'polypeptide(L)'
;MRKNNAESIRKELQTLISNFEEELKKAELRPKVLLLVQVLGKFRELGISLSVSDNLARTSARLRILHYFQKYPLTVINGDELFIISGIQEYARRIRELRVQCGWSIVSGLTAKEMYQEDESVIENSKAEDIKPDDYILISEVQDENAANRWSVANDIRKGKESVRNKILNYLKLNVGKPVTGEELRYVANDKTEWARRVRELRTEYGWPVITKNTGGPDLPVGTYLLESLRQSPEHDRTIPDPVRGRVLRRDKFKCAQCAWDKTSWDKSDPRHLELHHKVEHVKGGENTEENLISLCTVCHDEIHRKK
;
A
#
# COMPACT_ATOMS: atom_id res chain seq x y z
N MET A 1 10.31 -33.66 -12.76
CA MET A 1 9.46 -34.34 -11.77
C MET A 1 10.27 -34.64 -10.51
N ARG A 2 10.15 -33.84 -9.43
CA ARG A 2 10.63 -34.17 -8.07
C ARG A 2 9.49 -34.04 -7.03
N LYS A 3 8.33 -34.65 -7.32
CA LYS A 3 7.25 -34.81 -6.33
C LYS A 3 7.67 -35.67 -5.11
N ASN A 4 8.84 -36.31 -5.16
CA ASN A 4 9.31 -37.26 -4.14
C ASN A 4 9.78 -36.65 -2.81
N ASN A 5 10.04 -35.33 -2.72
CA ASN A 5 10.50 -34.75 -1.44
C ASN A 5 9.32 -34.50 -0.48
N ALA A 6 8.27 -33.79 -0.93
CA ALA A 6 7.13 -33.43 -0.08
C ALA A 6 6.39 -34.67 0.47
N GLU A 7 6.16 -35.68 -0.37
CA GLU A 7 5.47 -36.91 0.05
C GLU A 7 6.32 -37.75 1.02
N SER A 8 7.65 -37.74 0.88
CA SER A 8 8.55 -38.39 1.85
C SER A 8 8.48 -37.68 3.20
N ILE A 9 8.59 -36.34 3.21
CA ILE A 9 8.50 -35.54 4.43
C ILE A 9 7.13 -35.72 5.10
N ARG A 10 6.04 -35.80 4.32
CA ARG A 10 4.69 -36.07 4.83
C ARG A 10 4.63 -37.42 5.55
N LYS A 11 5.23 -38.48 4.99
CA LYS A 11 5.29 -39.80 5.61
C LYS A 11 6.08 -39.78 6.93
N GLU A 12 7.24 -39.11 6.94
CA GLU A 12 8.04 -38.94 8.16
C GLU A 12 7.28 -38.18 9.26
N LEU A 13 6.59 -37.10 8.88
CA LEU A 13 5.75 -36.32 9.80
C LEU A 13 4.62 -37.18 10.39
N GLN A 14 3.97 -38.00 9.55
CA GLN A 14 2.93 -38.93 9.99
C GLN A 14 3.48 -39.93 11.03
N THR A 15 4.66 -40.51 10.79
CA THR A 15 5.31 -41.41 11.74
C THR A 15 5.62 -40.72 13.07
N LEU A 16 6.15 -39.50 13.05
CA LEU A 16 6.42 -38.74 14.29
C LEU A 16 5.16 -38.48 15.11
N ILE A 17 4.05 -38.13 14.44
CA ILE A 17 2.77 -37.88 15.10
C ILE A 17 2.19 -39.18 15.68
N SER A 18 2.23 -40.29 14.93
CA SER A 18 1.79 -41.60 15.44
C SER A 18 2.59 -42.03 16.67
N ASN A 19 3.91 -41.81 16.68
CA ASN A 19 4.76 -42.16 17.82
C ASN A 19 4.51 -41.27 19.05
N PHE A 20 3.90 -40.10 18.88
CA PHE A 20 3.58 -39.18 19.99
C PHE A 20 2.54 -39.75 20.95
N GLU A 21 1.68 -40.67 20.49
CA GLU A 21 0.66 -41.32 21.32
C GLU A 21 1.28 -42.08 22.50
N GLU A 22 2.36 -42.82 22.25
CA GLU A 22 3.07 -43.54 23.31
C GLU A 22 3.84 -42.58 24.24
N GLU A 23 4.36 -41.47 23.71
CA GLU A 23 5.04 -40.48 24.54
C GLU A 23 4.09 -39.71 25.48
N LEU A 24 2.83 -39.54 25.10
CA LEU A 24 1.83 -38.91 25.98
C LEU A 24 1.63 -39.67 27.29
N LYS A 25 1.77 -41.00 27.25
CA LYS A 25 1.59 -41.90 28.41
C LYS A 25 2.73 -41.79 29.43
N LYS A 26 3.89 -41.25 29.06
CA LYS A 26 5.04 -41.12 29.96
C LYS A 26 4.87 -39.95 30.93
N ALA A 27 5.47 -40.01 32.12
CA ALA A 27 5.33 -38.97 33.14
C ALA A 27 6.13 -37.69 32.82
N GLU A 28 7.29 -37.81 32.14
CA GLU A 28 8.20 -36.68 31.93
C GLU A 28 7.74 -35.71 30.85
N LEU A 29 7.83 -34.41 31.13
CA LEU A 29 7.39 -33.33 30.22
C LEU A 29 8.40 -33.03 29.10
N ARG A 30 9.71 -32.98 29.41
CA ARG A 30 10.74 -32.55 28.46
C ARG A 30 10.81 -33.42 27.19
N PRO A 31 10.75 -34.76 27.25
CA PRO A 31 10.75 -35.60 26.05
C PRO A 31 9.56 -35.31 25.12
N LYS A 32 8.37 -35.04 25.68
CA LYS A 32 7.18 -34.67 24.91
C LYS A 32 7.40 -33.38 24.13
N VAL A 33 7.96 -32.36 24.78
CA VAL A 33 8.27 -31.08 24.13
C VAL A 33 9.31 -31.26 23.02
N LEU A 34 10.36 -32.06 23.26
CA LEU A 34 11.38 -32.34 22.25
C LEU A 34 10.82 -33.06 21.02
N LEU A 35 9.86 -33.98 21.20
CA LEU A 35 9.19 -34.63 20.08
C LEU A 35 8.33 -33.64 19.27
N LEU A 36 7.61 -32.73 19.94
CA LEU A 36 6.88 -31.64 19.27
C LEU A 36 7.80 -30.69 18.50
N VAL A 37 9.01 -30.43 19.01
CA VAL A 37 10.02 -29.65 18.27
C VAL A 37 10.43 -30.36 16.98
N GLN A 38 10.57 -31.70 16.99
CA GLN A 38 10.86 -32.48 15.78
C GLN A 38 9.69 -32.44 14.79
N VAL A 39 8.46 -32.58 15.27
CA VAL A 39 7.23 -32.44 14.46
C VAL A 39 7.20 -31.07 13.80
N LEU A 40 7.47 -30.01 14.56
CA LEU A 40 7.53 -28.64 14.05
C LEU A 40 8.62 -28.46 12.99
N GLY A 41 9.78 -29.09 13.18
CA GLY A 41 10.87 -29.12 12.19
C GLY A 41 10.42 -29.74 10.87
N LYS A 42 9.83 -30.94 10.93
CA LYS A 42 9.33 -31.64 9.73
C LYS A 42 8.18 -30.92 9.04
N PHE A 43 7.32 -30.28 9.83
CA PHE A 43 6.23 -29.46 9.29
C PHE A 43 6.77 -28.24 8.50
N ARG A 44 7.82 -27.57 9.00
CA ARG A 44 8.50 -26.49 8.27
C ARG A 44 9.17 -26.99 7.00
N GLU A 45 9.86 -28.13 7.05
CA GLU A 45 10.46 -28.78 5.87
C GLU A 45 9.39 -29.05 4.79
N LEU A 46 8.22 -29.55 5.21
CA LEU A 46 7.10 -29.81 4.33
C LEU A 46 6.64 -28.52 3.65
N GLY A 47 6.39 -27.44 4.42
CA GLY A 47 5.99 -26.14 3.88
C GLY A 47 6.98 -25.58 2.86
N ILE A 48 8.29 -25.62 3.18
CA ILE A 48 9.34 -25.19 2.25
C ILE A 48 9.32 -26.04 0.96
N SER A 49 9.08 -27.34 1.07
CA SER A 49 9.05 -28.26 -0.07
C SER A 49 7.87 -28.03 -1.04
N LEU A 50 6.81 -27.34 -0.59
CA LEU A 50 5.68 -26.96 -1.45
C LEU A 50 6.03 -25.80 -2.41
N SER A 51 7.16 -25.14 -2.19
CA SER A 51 7.66 -24.08 -3.07
C SER A 51 7.89 -24.65 -4.48
N VAL A 52 7.33 -23.99 -5.50
CA VAL A 52 7.11 -24.50 -6.88
C VAL A 52 8.39 -24.98 -7.60
N SER A 53 9.58 -24.64 -7.10
CA SER A 53 10.86 -25.15 -7.63
C SER A 53 11.85 -25.54 -6.52
N ASP A 54 12.60 -26.61 -6.77
CA ASP A 54 13.71 -27.07 -5.90
C ASP A 54 14.75 -25.96 -5.65
N ASN A 55 14.95 -25.07 -6.63
CA ASN A 55 15.85 -23.93 -6.48
C ASN A 55 15.29 -22.93 -5.47
N LEU A 56 14.00 -22.63 -5.53
CA LEU A 56 13.35 -21.69 -4.61
C LEU A 56 13.31 -22.23 -3.17
N ALA A 57 13.09 -23.53 -2.98
CA ALA A 57 13.14 -24.16 -1.66
C ALA A 57 14.49 -23.91 -0.95
N ARG A 58 15.60 -23.87 -1.72
CA ARG A 58 16.96 -23.61 -1.23
C ARG A 58 17.29 -22.13 -1.04
N THR A 59 16.41 -21.21 -1.43
CA THR A 59 16.64 -19.78 -1.26
C THR A 59 16.40 -19.32 0.19
N SER A 60 16.66 -18.04 0.45
CA SER A 60 16.34 -17.45 1.76
C SER A 60 14.82 -17.38 1.99
N ALA A 61 14.40 -17.41 3.25
CA ALA A 61 12.99 -17.22 3.64
C ALA A 61 12.38 -15.95 3.02
N ARG A 62 13.17 -14.87 2.92
CA ARG A 62 12.77 -13.62 2.27
C ARG A 62 12.39 -13.81 0.80
N LEU A 63 13.20 -14.57 0.05
CA LEU A 63 12.93 -14.84 -1.38
C LEU A 63 11.74 -15.77 -1.57
N ARG A 64 11.55 -16.76 -0.69
CA ARG A 64 10.35 -17.60 -0.69
C ARG A 64 9.08 -16.77 -0.47
N ILE A 65 9.08 -15.87 0.51
CA ILE A 65 7.96 -14.95 0.77
C ILE A 65 7.69 -14.07 -0.44
N LEU A 66 8.73 -13.45 -1.01
CA LEU A 66 8.56 -12.58 -2.19
C LEU A 66 7.96 -13.33 -3.37
N HIS A 67 8.49 -14.52 -3.68
CA HIS A 67 7.96 -15.33 -4.77
C HIS A 67 6.49 -15.69 -4.56
N TYR A 68 6.11 -15.98 -3.31
CA TYR A 68 4.72 -16.27 -2.98
C TYR A 68 3.81 -15.07 -3.23
N PHE A 69 4.22 -13.87 -2.79
CA PHE A 69 3.51 -12.63 -3.10
C PHE A 69 3.38 -12.37 -4.61
N GLN A 70 4.46 -12.56 -5.37
CA GLN A 70 4.45 -12.36 -6.83
C GLN A 70 3.56 -13.38 -7.56
N LYS A 71 3.39 -14.58 -7.00
CA LYS A 71 2.50 -15.59 -7.55
C LYS A 71 1.03 -15.27 -7.27
N TYR A 72 0.74 -14.54 -6.19
CA TYR A 72 -0.60 -14.18 -5.74
C TYR A 72 -0.71 -12.67 -5.48
N PRO A 73 -0.52 -11.81 -6.50
CA PRO A 73 -0.66 -10.37 -6.33
C PRO A 73 -2.12 -10.04 -5.98
N LEU A 74 -2.32 -8.91 -5.27
CA LEU A 74 -3.64 -8.43 -4.83
C LEU A 74 -4.47 -9.44 -4.03
N THR A 75 -3.84 -10.48 -3.48
CA THR A 75 -4.47 -11.50 -2.65
C THR A 75 -4.14 -11.25 -1.18
N VAL A 76 -5.11 -11.47 -0.29
CA VAL A 76 -4.90 -11.42 1.16
C VAL A 76 -4.14 -12.68 1.58
N ILE A 77 -2.92 -12.50 2.08
CA ILE A 77 -2.04 -13.58 2.53
C ILE A 77 -1.85 -13.46 4.04
N ASN A 78 -2.19 -14.51 4.78
CA ASN A 78 -2.12 -14.49 6.24
C ASN A 78 -0.71 -14.78 6.77
N GLY A 79 -0.37 -14.27 7.96
CA GLY A 79 0.90 -14.54 8.62
C GLY A 79 1.24 -16.04 8.80
N ASP A 80 0.25 -16.88 9.13
CA ASP A 80 0.47 -18.33 9.26
C ASP A 80 0.83 -18.96 7.91
N GLU A 81 0.21 -18.51 6.83
CA GLU A 81 0.55 -18.93 5.46
C GLU A 81 2.00 -18.57 5.11
N LEU A 82 2.43 -17.36 5.48
CA LEU A 82 3.81 -16.92 5.32
C LEU A 82 4.77 -17.70 6.22
N PHE A 83 4.36 -18.11 7.42
CA PHE A 83 5.12 -19.03 8.27
C PHE A 83 5.34 -20.38 7.56
N ILE A 84 4.30 -20.97 6.94
CA ILE A 84 4.42 -22.24 6.19
C ILE A 84 5.42 -22.10 5.05
N ILE A 85 5.25 -21.08 4.20
CA ILE A 85 6.07 -20.91 2.99
C ILE A 85 7.51 -20.52 3.32
N SER A 86 7.68 -19.64 4.32
CA SER A 86 9.00 -19.17 4.72
C SER A 86 9.74 -20.16 5.62
N GLY A 87 9.02 -21.05 6.31
CA GLY A 87 9.58 -21.99 7.29
C GLY A 87 10.15 -21.33 8.55
N ILE A 88 9.88 -20.04 8.77
CA ILE A 88 10.39 -19.27 9.91
C ILE A 88 9.27 -18.47 10.59
N GLN A 89 9.34 -18.33 11.91
CA GLN A 89 8.39 -17.50 12.67
C GLN A 89 8.63 -15.99 12.46
N GLU A 90 9.87 -15.60 12.17
CA GLU A 90 10.28 -14.20 11.92
C GLU A 90 9.92 -13.71 10.51
N TYR A 91 8.81 -14.18 9.93
CA TYR A 91 8.38 -13.76 8.59
C TYR A 91 8.06 -12.26 8.56
N ALA A 92 7.45 -11.70 9.61
CA ALA A 92 7.12 -10.28 9.69
C ALA A 92 8.37 -9.39 9.53
N ARG A 93 9.52 -9.82 10.08
CA ARG A 93 10.80 -9.15 9.89
C ARG A 93 11.26 -9.21 8.43
N ARG A 94 11.08 -10.34 7.74
CA ARG A 94 11.42 -10.48 6.32
C ARG A 94 10.54 -9.61 5.43
N ILE A 95 9.25 -9.50 5.76
CA ILE A 95 8.32 -8.61 5.04
C ILE A 95 8.76 -7.16 5.22
N ARG A 96 9.15 -6.75 6.43
CA ARG A 96 9.68 -5.40 6.65
C ARG A 96 10.91 -5.11 5.80
N GLU A 97 11.82 -6.07 5.65
CA GLU A 97 12.97 -5.94 4.75
C GLU A 97 12.56 -5.84 3.27
N LEU A 98 11.57 -6.64 2.83
CA LEU A 98 11.04 -6.56 1.48
C LEU A 98 10.45 -5.18 1.19
N ARG A 99 9.71 -4.59 2.13
CA ARG A 99 9.16 -3.24 2.00
C ARG A 99 10.24 -2.16 2.02
N VAL A 100 11.08 -2.17 3.05
CA VAL A 100 12.00 -1.07 3.36
C VAL A 100 13.26 -1.11 2.52
N GLN A 101 13.91 -2.28 2.44
CA GLN A 101 15.22 -2.42 1.81
C GLN A 101 15.11 -2.77 0.33
N CYS A 102 14.08 -3.56 -0.02
CA CYS A 102 13.91 -4.07 -1.37
C CYS A 102 12.83 -3.32 -2.17
N GLY A 103 12.02 -2.47 -1.55
CA GLY A 103 11.05 -1.63 -2.23
C GLY A 103 9.81 -2.34 -2.80
N TRP A 104 9.42 -3.46 -2.22
CA TRP A 104 8.18 -4.14 -2.59
C TRP A 104 6.98 -3.48 -1.91
N SER A 105 5.97 -3.10 -2.70
CA SER A 105 4.73 -2.51 -2.21
C SER A 105 3.83 -3.56 -1.56
N ILE A 106 4.16 -3.94 -0.34
CA ILE A 106 3.37 -4.87 0.48
C ILE A 106 2.64 -4.04 1.53
N VAL A 107 1.32 -4.16 1.62
CA VAL A 107 0.48 -3.47 2.61
C VAL A 107 0.10 -4.45 3.71
N SER A 108 0.18 -4.05 4.97
CA SER A 108 -0.35 -4.83 6.09
C SER A 108 -1.85 -4.65 6.25
N GLY A 109 -2.51 -5.61 6.88
CA GLY A 109 -3.96 -5.56 7.08
C GLY A 109 -4.42 -4.38 7.94
N LEU A 110 -3.57 -3.88 8.86
CA LEU A 110 -3.82 -2.63 9.59
C LEU A 110 -3.93 -1.43 8.64
N THR A 111 -2.91 -1.25 7.80
CA THR A 111 -2.87 -0.16 6.81
C THR A 111 -4.02 -0.28 5.82
N ALA A 112 -4.30 -1.49 5.32
CA ALA A 112 -5.41 -1.73 4.41
C ALA A 112 -6.78 -1.36 5.02
N LYS A 113 -6.99 -1.67 6.31
CA LYS A 113 -8.21 -1.26 7.04
C LYS A 113 -8.32 0.25 7.20
N GLU A 114 -7.23 0.91 7.58
CA GLU A 114 -7.19 2.37 7.75
C GLU A 114 -7.44 3.10 6.41
N MET A 115 -6.98 2.54 5.29
CA MET A 115 -7.27 3.07 3.95
C MET A 115 -8.71 2.84 3.52
N TYR A 116 -9.27 1.66 3.80
CA TYR A 116 -10.65 1.36 3.48
C TYR A 116 -11.64 2.29 4.19
N GLN A 117 -11.33 2.70 5.42
CA GLN A 117 -12.13 3.69 6.17
C GLN A 117 -12.22 5.06 5.47
N GLU A 118 -11.33 5.31 4.51
CA GLU A 118 -11.21 6.58 3.78
C GLU A 118 -11.53 6.45 2.28
N ASP A 119 -12.27 5.40 1.90
CA ASP A 119 -12.65 5.09 0.51
C ASP A 119 -11.44 4.90 -0.44
N GLU A 120 -10.28 4.57 0.12
CA GLU A 120 -9.03 4.28 -0.61
C GLU A 120 -8.80 2.76 -0.68
N SER A 121 -9.80 2.04 -1.20
CA SER A 121 -9.87 0.58 -1.18
C SER A 121 -8.65 -0.09 -1.79
N VAL A 122 -8.10 -1.11 -1.11
CA VAL A 122 -6.88 -1.83 -1.53
C VAL A 122 -7.17 -3.03 -2.45
N ILE A 123 -8.35 -3.61 -2.31
CA ILE A 123 -8.78 -4.83 -3.00
C ILE A 123 -10.22 -4.63 -3.47
N GLU A 124 -10.48 -4.93 -4.73
CA GLU A 124 -11.85 -5.12 -5.24
C GLU A 124 -12.35 -6.50 -4.75
N ASN A 125 -13.50 -6.53 -4.05
CA ASN A 125 -14.26 -7.73 -3.67
C ASN A 125 -13.90 -8.47 -2.38
N SER A 126 -13.08 -7.93 -1.48
CA SER A 126 -12.97 -8.44 -0.10
C SER A 126 -13.57 -7.43 0.89
N LYS A 127 -14.49 -7.85 1.76
CA LYS A 127 -14.97 -6.99 2.85
C LYS A 127 -13.77 -6.68 3.74
N ALA A 128 -13.40 -5.40 3.84
CA ALA A 128 -12.26 -4.98 4.67
C ALA A 128 -12.40 -5.37 6.15
N GLU A 129 -13.61 -5.69 6.58
CA GLU A 129 -13.94 -6.23 7.92
C GLU A 129 -13.16 -7.52 8.23
N ASP A 130 -12.96 -8.38 7.23
CA ASP A 130 -12.34 -9.71 7.40
C ASP A 130 -10.81 -9.67 7.46
N ILE A 131 -10.18 -8.58 7.02
CA ILE A 131 -8.72 -8.44 6.96
C ILE A 131 -8.14 -8.34 8.38
N LYS A 132 -7.26 -9.25 8.78
CA LYS A 132 -6.62 -9.24 10.10
C LYS A 132 -5.37 -8.36 10.12
N PRO A 133 -4.94 -7.85 11.29
CA PRO A 133 -3.71 -7.05 11.41
C PRO A 133 -2.45 -7.71 10.82
N ASP A 134 -2.39 -9.04 10.86
CA ASP A 134 -1.26 -9.85 10.38
C ASP A 134 -1.52 -10.49 9.01
N ASP A 135 -2.45 -9.90 8.25
CA ASP A 135 -2.58 -10.18 6.83
C ASP A 135 -1.71 -9.21 6.02
N TYR A 136 -1.30 -9.62 4.83
CA TYR A 136 -0.44 -8.86 3.94
C TYR A 136 -0.89 -8.99 2.50
N ILE A 137 -0.72 -7.92 1.72
CA ILE A 137 -1.15 -7.85 0.33
C ILE A 137 -0.04 -7.21 -0.50
N LEU A 138 0.38 -7.85 -1.58
CA LEU A 138 1.24 -7.21 -2.59
C LEU A 138 0.37 -6.40 -3.55
N ILE A 139 0.49 -5.07 -3.49
CA ILE A 139 -0.37 -4.13 -4.26
C ILE A 139 0.26 -3.70 -5.59
N SER A 140 1.56 -3.96 -5.77
CA SER A 140 2.29 -3.71 -7.02
C SER A 140 3.38 -4.75 -7.19
N GLU A 141 3.48 -5.30 -8.40
CA GLU A 141 4.57 -6.19 -8.81
C GLU A 141 5.81 -5.42 -9.29
N VAL A 142 5.74 -4.09 -9.36
CA VAL A 142 6.87 -3.24 -9.71
C VAL A 142 7.69 -2.93 -8.47
N GLN A 143 8.97 -3.28 -8.51
CA GLN A 143 9.93 -2.99 -7.46
C GLN A 143 10.31 -1.50 -7.47
N ASP A 144 10.33 -0.89 -6.29
CA ASP A 144 10.83 0.48 -6.12
C ASP A 144 12.30 0.51 -5.70
N GLU A 145 13.20 0.74 -6.66
CA GLU A 145 14.64 0.81 -6.43
C GLU A 145 15.06 1.96 -5.48
N ASN A 146 14.22 2.98 -5.33
CA ASN A 146 14.50 4.15 -4.50
C ASN A 146 13.94 4.02 -3.07
N ALA A 147 13.23 2.94 -2.75
CA ALA A 147 12.57 2.77 -1.45
C ALA A 147 13.53 2.86 -0.26
N ALA A 148 14.74 2.29 -0.37
CA ALA A 148 15.74 2.34 0.69
C ALA A 148 16.17 3.80 1.01
N ASN A 149 16.37 4.61 -0.03
CA ASN A 149 16.70 6.02 0.13
C ASN A 149 15.52 6.81 0.73
N ARG A 150 14.30 6.57 0.22
CA ARG A 150 13.08 7.18 0.78
C ARG A 150 12.84 6.81 2.23
N TRP A 151 13.21 5.60 2.64
CA TRP A 151 13.05 5.16 4.02
C TRP A 151 13.92 5.94 5.00
N SER A 152 15.15 6.31 4.61
CA SER A 152 16.00 7.15 5.47
C SER A 152 15.31 8.49 5.75
N VAL A 153 14.80 9.12 4.71
CA VAL A 153 14.03 10.38 4.80
C VAL A 153 12.78 10.20 5.66
N ALA A 154 12.05 9.11 5.48
CA ALA A 154 10.86 8.80 6.27
C ALA A 154 11.19 8.69 7.76
N ASN A 155 12.30 8.02 8.11
CA ASN A 155 12.73 7.84 9.49
C ASN A 155 13.12 9.16 10.16
N ASP A 156 13.77 10.07 9.43
CA ASP A 156 14.13 11.39 9.95
C ASP A 156 12.90 12.25 10.23
N ILE A 157 11.93 12.28 9.29
CA ILE A 157 10.66 12.98 9.48
C ILE A 157 9.86 12.37 10.65
N ARG A 158 9.82 11.04 10.74
CA ARG A 158 9.11 10.33 11.80
C ARG A 158 9.59 10.76 13.20
N LYS A 159 10.91 10.94 13.37
CA LYS A 159 11.56 11.38 14.62
C LYS A 159 11.35 12.87 14.92
N GLY A 160 10.95 13.67 13.94
CA GLY A 160 10.64 15.09 14.12
C GLY A 160 9.52 15.34 15.14
N LYS A 161 9.43 16.57 15.65
CA LYS A 161 8.40 16.99 16.63
C LYS A 161 7.12 17.54 16.00
N GLU A 162 7.01 17.49 14.68
CA GLU A 162 5.88 18.03 13.94
C GLU A 162 4.59 17.22 14.13
N SER A 163 3.45 17.83 13.81
CA SER A 163 2.16 17.14 13.78
C SER A 163 2.14 16.02 12.73
N VAL A 164 1.26 15.02 12.90
CA VAL A 164 1.12 13.91 11.94
C VAL A 164 0.90 14.42 10.51
N ARG A 165 0.02 15.42 10.35
CA ARG A 165 -0.29 16.02 9.05
C ARG A 165 0.94 16.68 8.42
N ASN A 166 1.71 17.43 9.20
CA ASN A 166 2.91 18.11 8.70
C ASN A 166 4.01 17.12 8.35
N LYS A 167 4.18 16.04 9.13
CA LYS A 167 5.10 14.94 8.80
C LYS A 167 4.75 14.32 7.44
N ILE A 168 3.48 13.97 7.25
CA ILE A 168 2.97 13.43 5.98
C ILE A 168 3.23 14.42 4.83
N LEU A 169 2.89 15.70 5.02
CA LEU A 169 3.08 16.72 4.00
C LEU A 169 4.56 16.91 3.64
N ASN A 170 5.45 16.98 4.62
CA ASN A 170 6.89 17.14 4.38
C ASN A 170 7.44 15.92 3.63
N TYR A 171 6.98 14.73 3.98
CA TYR A 171 7.38 13.52 3.27
C TYR A 171 6.89 13.52 1.82
N LEU A 172 5.65 13.93 1.56
CA LEU A 172 5.11 14.09 0.20
C LEU A 172 5.87 15.16 -0.59
N LYS A 173 6.22 16.29 0.02
CA LYS A 173 7.00 17.38 -0.61
C LYS A 173 8.41 16.94 -1.03
N LEU A 174 9.04 16.05 -0.27
CA LEU A 174 10.34 15.47 -0.64
C LEU A 174 10.22 14.40 -1.75
N ASN A 175 9.00 13.96 -2.07
CA ASN A 175 8.69 12.93 -3.05
C ASN A 175 7.69 13.43 -4.12
N VAL A 176 7.72 14.71 -4.47
CA VAL A 176 6.87 15.28 -5.53
C VAL A 176 7.08 14.51 -6.84
N GLY A 177 5.96 14.17 -7.49
CA GLY A 177 5.93 13.39 -8.72
C GLY A 177 6.34 11.92 -8.55
N LYS A 178 6.63 11.45 -7.34
CA LYS A 178 6.99 10.06 -7.06
C LYS A 178 5.87 9.38 -6.27
N PRO A 179 5.44 8.17 -6.67
CA PRO A 179 4.48 7.41 -5.89
C PRO A 179 5.07 7.00 -4.53
N VAL A 180 4.27 7.12 -3.48
CA VAL A 180 4.56 6.61 -2.14
C VAL A 180 3.40 5.74 -1.65
N THR A 181 3.70 4.74 -0.84
CA THR A 181 2.73 3.75 -0.35
C THR A 181 2.06 4.20 0.94
N GLY A 182 0.86 3.67 1.22
CA GLY A 182 0.19 3.87 2.52
C GLY A 182 1.03 3.43 3.72
N GLU A 183 1.83 2.36 3.57
CA GLU A 183 2.77 1.91 4.61
C GLU A 183 3.86 2.96 4.93
N GLU A 184 4.38 3.64 3.91
CA GLU A 184 5.35 4.72 4.11
C GLU A 184 4.71 5.89 4.87
N LEU A 185 3.49 6.29 4.50
CA LEU A 185 2.76 7.37 5.15
C LEU A 185 2.39 7.03 6.59
N ARG A 186 1.91 5.81 6.84
CA ARG A 186 1.63 5.29 8.18
C ARG A 186 2.88 5.27 9.06
N TYR A 187 4.01 4.83 8.50
CA TYR A 187 5.29 4.82 9.21
C TYR A 187 5.73 6.25 9.59
N VAL A 188 5.69 7.18 8.64
CA VAL A 188 5.99 8.62 8.89
C VAL A 188 5.08 9.21 9.96
N ALA A 189 3.81 8.81 9.97
CA ALA A 189 2.82 9.21 10.96
C ALA A 189 3.03 8.62 12.36
N ASN A 190 4.11 7.86 12.62
CA ASN A 190 4.31 7.09 13.86
C ASN A 190 3.20 6.06 14.11
N ASP A 191 2.76 5.38 13.06
CA ASP A 191 1.78 4.29 13.11
C ASP A 191 0.43 4.72 13.71
N LYS A 192 0.10 6.02 13.60
CA LYS A 192 -1.18 6.60 14.05
C LYS A 192 -2.27 6.27 13.05
N THR A 193 -3.38 5.70 13.52
CA THR A 193 -4.53 5.26 12.69
C THR A 193 -5.15 6.37 11.85
N GLU A 194 -5.07 7.62 12.30
CA GLU A 194 -5.60 8.78 11.59
C GLU A 194 -4.77 9.24 10.38
N TRP A 195 -3.66 8.57 10.05
CA TRP A 195 -2.79 8.98 8.94
C TRP A 195 -3.55 9.11 7.61
N ALA A 196 -4.44 8.15 7.29
CA ALA A 196 -5.19 8.13 6.03
C ALA A 196 -6.11 9.35 5.92
N ARG A 197 -6.84 9.64 7.01
CA ARG A 197 -7.61 10.88 7.17
C ARG A 197 -6.76 12.12 6.98
N ARG A 198 -5.57 12.19 7.60
CA ARG A 198 -4.65 13.33 7.48
C ARG A 198 -4.20 13.55 6.03
N VAL A 199 -4.01 12.48 5.25
CA VAL A 199 -3.71 12.58 3.82
C VAL A 199 -4.90 13.13 3.04
N ARG A 200 -6.11 12.64 3.30
CA ARG A 200 -7.32 13.18 2.68
C ARG A 200 -7.52 14.67 3.00
N GLU A 201 -7.35 15.08 4.25
CA GLU A 201 -7.41 16.50 4.65
C GLU A 201 -6.41 17.35 3.84
N LEU A 202 -5.20 16.85 3.57
CA LEU A 202 -4.24 17.57 2.73
C LEU A 202 -4.83 17.91 1.36
N ARG A 203 -5.60 17.00 0.77
CA ARG A 203 -6.30 17.19 -0.50
C ARG A 203 -7.57 18.05 -0.38
N THR A 204 -8.44 17.76 0.58
CA THR A 204 -9.81 18.33 0.65
C THR A 204 -9.94 19.57 1.52
N GLU A 205 -8.99 19.86 2.41
CA GLU A 205 -9.07 21.02 3.31
C GLU A 205 -7.87 21.95 3.11
N TYR A 206 -6.70 21.39 2.82
CA TYR A 206 -5.47 22.15 2.63
C TYR A 206 -5.12 22.38 1.17
N GLY A 207 -5.86 21.81 0.21
CA GLY A 207 -5.69 22.09 -1.22
C GLY A 207 -4.35 21.64 -1.80
N TRP A 208 -3.70 20.63 -1.22
CA TRP A 208 -2.53 20.01 -1.83
C TRP A 208 -2.96 19.01 -2.92
N PRO A 209 -2.30 18.98 -4.09
CA PRO A 209 -2.65 18.10 -5.21
C PRO A 209 -2.14 16.67 -4.95
N VAL A 210 -2.68 16.03 -3.91
CA VAL A 210 -2.39 14.64 -3.54
C VAL A 210 -3.39 13.73 -4.23
N ILE A 211 -2.96 13.04 -5.27
CA ILE A 211 -3.81 12.12 -6.03
C ILE A 211 -3.61 10.67 -5.60
N THR A 212 -4.69 9.92 -5.73
CA THR A 212 -4.75 8.45 -5.61
C THR A 212 -5.48 7.89 -6.82
N LYS A 213 -5.56 6.56 -6.92
CA LYS A 213 -6.34 5.90 -7.97
C LYS A 213 -7.77 6.43 -8.08
N ASN A 214 -8.41 6.70 -6.95
CA ASN A 214 -9.82 7.08 -6.87
C ASN A 214 -10.07 8.59 -7.03
N THR A 215 -9.03 9.42 -6.91
CA THR A 215 -9.16 10.89 -6.77
C THR A 215 -8.51 11.70 -7.90
N GLY A 216 -7.92 11.05 -8.90
CA GLY A 216 -7.39 11.73 -10.10
C GLY A 216 -6.25 11.03 -10.82
N GLY A 217 -5.71 9.93 -10.28
CA GLY A 217 -4.66 9.14 -10.93
C GLY A 217 -5.11 7.73 -11.29
N PRO A 218 -5.98 7.52 -12.30
CA PRO A 218 -6.50 6.19 -12.63
C PRO A 218 -5.40 5.14 -12.93
N ASP A 219 -4.24 5.60 -13.42
CA ASP A 219 -3.07 4.76 -13.72
C ASP A 219 -2.22 4.42 -12.47
N LEU A 220 -2.50 5.02 -11.32
CA LEU A 220 -1.77 4.73 -10.10
C LEU A 220 -2.16 3.35 -9.56
N PRO A 221 -1.19 2.57 -9.05
CA PRO A 221 -1.50 1.38 -8.28
C PRO A 221 -2.38 1.73 -7.10
N VAL A 222 -3.22 0.78 -6.73
CA VAL A 222 -4.06 0.90 -5.56
C VAL A 222 -3.18 1.08 -4.31
N GLY A 223 -3.61 1.95 -3.40
CA GLY A 223 -2.88 2.22 -2.16
C GLY A 223 -1.60 3.03 -2.28
N THR A 224 -1.47 3.70 -3.43
CA THR A 224 -0.39 4.63 -3.72
C THR A 224 -0.93 6.06 -3.72
N TYR A 225 -0.10 6.96 -3.19
CA TYR A 225 -0.34 8.40 -3.10
C TYR A 225 0.75 9.12 -3.87
N LEU A 226 0.38 10.18 -4.57
CA LEU A 226 1.32 10.99 -5.32
C LEU A 226 0.98 12.46 -5.16
N LEU A 227 1.95 13.27 -4.75
CA LEU A 227 1.83 14.72 -4.77
C LEU A 227 2.27 15.21 -6.16
N GLU A 228 1.35 15.75 -6.95
CA GLU A 228 1.64 16.12 -8.35
C GLU A 228 2.57 17.33 -8.44
N SER A 229 2.41 18.30 -7.54
CA SER A 229 3.22 19.52 -7.52
C SER A 229 3.27 20.18 -6.14
N LEU A 230 4.15 21.18 -5.99
CA LEU A 230 4.23 22.01 -4.79
C LEU A 230 3.21 23.17 -4.78
N ARG A 231 2.29 23.20 -5.75
CA ARG A 231 1.26 24.23 -5.89
C ARG A 231 0.09 23.90 -4.98
N GLN A 232 -0.12 24.70 -3.94
CA GLN A 232 -1.27 24.59 -3.05
C GLN A 232 -2.42 25.45 -3.59
N SER A 233 -3.64 24.90 -3.65
CA SER A 233 -4.82 25.66 -4.07
C SER A 233 -5.11 26.84 -3.13
N PRO A 234 -5.66 27.96 -3.64
CA PRO A 234 -6.13 29.08 -2.83
C PRO A 234 -7.18 28.64 -1.81
N GLU A 235 -7.30 29.33 -0.67
CA GLU A 235 -8.21 28.95 0.43
C GLU A 235 -9.67 28.76 0.01
N HIS A 236 -10.15 29.57 -0.94
CA HIS A 236 -11.53 29.49 -1.43
C HIS A 236 -11.81 28.27 -2.33
N ASP A 237 -10.77 27.60 -2.84
CA ASP A 237 -10.88 26.45 -3.76
C ASP A 237 -10.58 25.10 -3.08
N ARG A 238 -10.19 25.08 -1.79
CA ARG A 238 -9.68 23.86 -1.13
C ARG A 238 -10.77 22.82 -0.86
N THR A 239 -11.98 23.27 -0.53
CA THR A 239 -13.02 22.45 0.11
C THR A 239 -13.88 21.61 -0.84
N ILE A 240 -13.27 20.92 -1.80
CA ILE A 240 -13.99 20.04 -2.73
C ILE A 240 -13.97 18.59 -2.23
N PRO A 241 -15.13 17.97 -1.93
CA PRO A 241 -15.19 16.58 -1.50
C PRO A 241 -14.68 15.60 -2.58
N ASP A 242 -13.99 14.54 -2.17
CA ASP A 242 -13.44 13.54 -3.08
C ASP A 242 -14.47 12.86 -3.99
N PRO A 243 -15.69 12.50 -3.52
CA PRO A 243 -16.72 11.96 -4.40
C PRO A 243 -17.12 12.92 -5.52
N VAL A 244 -17.19 14.22 -5.22
CA VAL A 244 -17.49 15.26 -6.22
C VAL A 244 -16.31 15.37 -7.19
N ARG A 245 -15.07 15.45 -6.67
CA ARG A 245 -13.87 15.52 -7.50
C ARG A 245 -13.77 14.36 -8.49
N GLY A 246 -13.96 13.14 -8.00
CA GLY A 246 -13.94 11.94 -8.83
C GLY A 246 -15.02 11.94 -9.93
N ARG A 247 -16.24 12.41 -9.61
CA ARG A 247 -17.32 12.52 -10.61
C ARG A 247 -17.00 13.55 -11.69
N VAL A 248 -16.55 14.75 -11.30
CA VAL A 248 -16.18 15.83 -12.25
C VAL A 248 -15.05 15.38 -13.17
N LEU A 249 -13.99 14.78 -12.63
CA LEU A 249 -12.88 14.27 -13.44
C LEU A 249 -13.32 13.16 -14.41
N ARG A 250 -14.18 12.23 -13.97
CA ARG A 250 -14.73 11.18 -14.85
C ARG A 250 -15.62 11.76 -15.95
N ARG A 251 -16.51 12.71 -15.61
CA ARG A 251 -17.38 13.43 -16.55
C ARG A 251 -16.53 14.13 -17.63
N ASP A 252 -15.46 14.78 -17.21
CA ASP A 252 -14.54 15.51 -18.09
C ASP A 252 -13.48 14.60 -18.74
N LYS A 253 -13.61 13.28 -18.58
CA LYS A 253 -12.72 12.25 -19.14
C LYS A 253 -11.24 12.47 -18.79
N PHE A 254 -10.98 12.97 -17.58
CA PHE A 254 -9.64 13.31 -17.09
C PHE A 254 -8.87 14.23 -18.06
N LYS A 255 -9.57 15.18 -18.68
CA LYS A 255 -9.04 16.17 -19.62
C LYS A 255 -9.41 17.58 -19.17
N CYS A 256 -8.59 18.55 -19.56
CA CYS A 256 -8.91 19.97 -19.43
C CYS A 256 -10.08 20.33 -20.34
N ALA A 257 -11.14 20.92 -19.78
CA ALA A 257 -12.33 21.35 -20.51
C ALA A 257 -12.04 22.45 -21.55
N GLN A 258 -10.91 23.15 -21.45
CA GLN A 258 -10.57 24.29 -22.32
C GLN A 258 -9.58 23.93 -23.43
N CYS A 259 -8.51 23.19 -23.13
CA CYS A 259 -7.46 22.85 -24.10
C CYS A 259 -7.31 21.35 -24.38
N ALA A 260 -8.18 20.52 -23.81
CA ALA A 260 -8.15 19.05 -23.91
C ALA A 260 -6.87 18.37 -23.40
N TRP A 261 -5.97 19.10 -22.72
CA TRP A 261 -4.78 18.53 -22.08
C TRP A 261 -5.14 17.42 -21.09
N ASP A 262 -4.37 16.34 -21.10
CA ASP A 262 -4.48 15.25 -20.13
C ASP A 262 -3.10 14.76 -19.70
N LYS A 263 -3.10 13.87 -18.71
CA LYS A 263 -1.89 13.32 -18.10
C LYS A 263 -0.99 12.55 -19.07
N THR A 264 -1.53 12.03 -20.18
CA THR A 264 -0.71 11.32 -21.18
C THR A 264 0.21 12.26 -21.95
N SER A 265 -0.12 13.57 -21.94
CA SER A 265 0.69 14.64 -22.53
C SER A 265 1.70 15.24 -21.55
N TRP A 266 1.86 14.66 -20.35
CA TRP A 266 2.76 15.17 -19.32
C TRP A 266 4.22 14.89 -19.67
N ASP A 267 5.07 15.92 -19.52
CA ASP A 267 6.52 15.76 -19.49
C ASP A 267 7.18 16.79 -18.54
N LYS A 268 8.50 16.71 -18.36
CA LYS A 268 9.23 17.60 -17.45
C LYS A 268 9.20 19.08 -17.87
N SER A 269 9.05 19.35 -19.17
CA SER A 269 8.93 20.71 -19.73
C SER A 269 7.51 21.26 -19.63
N ASP A 270 6.51 20.39 -19.52
CA ASP A 270 5.10 20.71 -19.34
C ASP A 270 4.52 20.04 -18.08
N PRO A 271 4.86 20.52 -16.86
CA PRO A 271 4.45 19.91 -15.60
C PRO A 271 3.01 20.28 -15.20
N ARG A 272 2.13 20.47 -16.18
CA ARG A 272 0.70 20.71 -15.96
C ARG A 272 0.07 19.53 -15.23
N HIS A 273 -0.97 19.81 -14.45
CA HIS A 273 -1.87 18.81 -13.88
C HIS A 273 -3.29 19.40 -13.84
N LEU A 274 -4.29 18.57 -13.54
CA LEU A 274 -5.68 18.99 -13.50
C LEU A 274 -6.05 19.53 -12.12
N GLU A 275 -6.70 20.69 -12.12
CA GLU A 275 -7.36 21.30 -10.98
C GLU A 275 -8.86 21.43 -11.28
N LEU A 276 -9.67 21.49 -10.22
CA LEU A 276 -11.09 21.76 -10.36
C LEU A 276 -11.34 23.25 -10.15
N HIS A 277 -12.09 23.83 -11.08
CA HIS A 277 -12.44 25.23 -11.09
C HIS A 277 -13.94 25.40 -10.91
N HIS A 278 -14.35 26.33 -10.05
CA HIS A 278 -15.76 26.72 -9.93
C HIS A 278 -16.15 27.68 -11.04
N LYS A 279 -17.20 27.32 -11.81
CA LYS A 279 -17.81 28.20 -12.82
C LYS A 279 -18.36 29.46 -12.16
N VAL A 280 -19.11 29.28 -11.07
CA VAL A 280 -19.52 30.34 -10.14
C VAL A 280 -18.58 30.30 -8.95
N GLU A 281 -17.83 31.38 -8.74
CA GLU A 281 -16.85 31.47 -7.65
C GLU A 281 -17.48 31.26 -6.27
N HIS A 282 -16.71 30.64 -5.39
CA HIS A 282 -17.13 30.42 -4.00
C HIS A 282 -17.47 31.73 -3.27
N VAL A 283 -16.74 32.83 -3.55
CA VAL A 283 -17.01 34.18 -3.01
C VAL A 283 -18.39 34.70 -3.44
N LYS A 284 -18.92 34.22 -4.57
CA LYS A 284 -20.25 34.57 -5.12
C LYS A 284 -21.33 33.53 -4.78
N GLY A 285 -21.05 32.63 -3.83
CA GLY A 285 -21.99 31.59 -3.40
C GLY A 285 -21.96 30.32 -4.25
N GLY A 286 -20.91 30.11 -5.05
CA GLY A 286 -20.77 28.89 -5.84
C GLY A 286 -20.56 27.64 -4.98
N GLU A 287 -21.37 26.61 -5.22
CA GLU A 287 -21.33 25.37 -4.46
C GLU A 287 -20.27 24.38 -4.98
N ASN A 288 -19.86 23.43 -4.14
CA ASN A 288 -18.98 22.31 -4.50
C ASN A 288 -19.77 21.17 -5.15
N THR A 289 -20.49 21.47 -6.23
CA THR A 289 -21.32 20.52 -6.97
C THR A 289 -20.69 20.13 -8.29
N GLU A 290 -21.10 18.99 -8.85
CA GLU A 290 -20.60 18.53 -10.13
C GLU A 290 -20.91 19.55 -11.23
N GLU A 291 -22.09 20.14 -11.20
CA GLU A 291 -22.59 21.11 -12.17
C GLU A 291 -21.79 22.41 -12.17
N ASN A 292 -21.33 22.85 -10.98
CA ASN A 292 -20.57 24.08 -10.81
C ASN A 292 -19.06 23.90 -11.01
N LEU A 293 -18.55 22.66 -11.05
CA LEU A 293 -17.12 22.41 -11.20
C LEU A 293 -16.76 21.97 -12.63
N ILE A 294 -15.57 22.37 -13.09
CA ILE A 294 -14.93 21.90 -14.33
C ILE A 294 -13.48 21.55 -14.10
N SER A 295 -12.98 20.56 -14.85
CA SER A 295 -11.57 20.17 -14.83
C SER A 295 -10.77 21.07 -15.76
N LEU A 296 -9.75 21.74 -15.26
CA LEU A 296 -8.84 22.57 -16.04
C LEU A 296 -7.39 22.21 -15.76
N CYS A 297 -6.51 22.33 -16.75
CA CYS A 297 -5.08 22.27 -16.47
C CYS A 297 -4.64 23.54 -15.73
N THR A 298 -3.58 23.47 -14.94
CA THR A 298 -3.04 24.61 -14.18
C THR A 298 -2.85 25.88 -15.01
N VAL A 299 -2.42 25.76 -16.28
CA VAL A 299 -2.25 26.91 -17.18
C VAL A 299 -3.57 27.57 -17.55
N CYS A 300 -4.59 26.79 -17.97
CA CYS A 300 -5.90 27.34 -18.28
C CYS A 300 -6.61 27.86 -17.02
N HIS A 301 -6.38 27.21 -15.87
CA HIS A 301 -6.90 27.68 -14.59
C HIS A 301 -6.38 29.08 -14.24
N ASP A 302 -5.07 29.29 -14.35
CA ASP A 302 -4.44 30.60 -14.10
C ASP A 302 -4.88 31.65 -15.11
N GLU A 303 -5.07 31.27 -16.37
CA GLU A 303 -5.56 32.18 -17.40
C GLU A 303 -6.97 32.70 -17.08
N ILE A 304 -7.85 31.85 -16.56
CA ILE A 304 -9.19 32.26 -16.14
C ILE A 304 -9.13 33.20 -14.94
N HIS A 305 -8.33 32.87 -13.92
CA HIS A 305 -8.16 33.73 -12.74
C HIS A 305 -7.50 35.07 -13.08
N ARG A 306 -6.64 35.14 -14.11
CA ARG A 306 -6.02 36.40 -14.57
C ARG A 306 -6.98 37.30 -15.34
N LYS A 307 -8.01 36.74 -15.98
CA LYS A 307 -8.99 37.49 -16.79
C LYS A 307 -10.13 38.10 -15.97
N LYS A 308 -10.22 37.78 -14.68
CA LYS A 308 -11.21 38.31 -13.74
C LYS A 308 -10.58 39.34 -12.82
#